data_AF-A0A9C9KU54-F1
#
_entry.id   AF-A0A9C9KU54-F1
#
_cell.length_a   1.000
_cell.length_b   1.000
_cell.length_c   1.000
_cell.angle_alpha   90.00
_cell.angle_beta   90.00
_cell.angle_gamma   90.00
#
_symmetry.space_group_name_H-M   'P 1'
#
loop_
_entity.id
_entity.type
_entity.pdbx_description
1 polymer ?
#
loop_
_entity_poly.entity_id
_entity_poly.type
_entity_poly.pdbx_seq_one_letter_code
_entity_poly.pdbx_strand_id
1 'polypeptide(L)'
;MLGRPKTAEEYVDLVDQAIFEIEDLRMAAEYDMDSMGAATDFLEQLERDMRRLRDSMADGSYMFGKENLPFFKIAEHQDERILPFRQLLLKINETHINGLDAEG
;
A
#
# COMPACT_ATOMS: atom_id res chain seq x y z
N MET A 1 -6.18 -9.75 -12.90
CA MET A 1 -5.55 -9.80 -11.57
C MET A 1 -4.16 -9.22 -11.71
N LEU A 2 -3.72 -8.31 -10.83
CA LEU A 2 -2.31 -7.92 -10.80
C LEU A 2 -1.46 -9.16 -10.43
N GLY A 3 -0.46 -9.48 -11.24
CA GLY A 3 0.56 -10.46 -10.87
C GLY A 3 1.42 -9.94 -9.72
N ARG A 4 2.15 -10.81 -9.04
CA ARG A 4 3.21 -10.37 -8.12
C ARG A 4 4.36 -9.77 -8.96
N PRO A 5 5.04 -8.71 -8.46
CA PRO A 5 6.25 -8.19 -9.07
C PRO A 5 7.31 -9.27 -9.26
N LYS A 6 7.97 -9.25 -10.42
CA LYS A 6 9.05 -10.15 -10.81
C LYS A 6 10.41 -9.61 -10.39
N THR A 7 10.53 -8.29 -10.27
CA THR A 7 11.78 -7.61 -9.93
C THR A 7 11.61 -6.70 -8.71
N ALA A 8 12.73 -6.33 -8.10
CA ALA A 8 12.74 -5.37 -7.00
C ALA A 8 12.26 -3.98 -7.46
N GLU A 9 12.60 -3.58 -8.69
CA GLU A 9 12.14 -2.33 -9.30
C GLU A 9 10.61 -2.33 -9.48
N GLU A 10 10.03 -3.40 -10.04
CA GLU A 10 8.57 -3.53 -10.15
C GLU A 10 7.88 -3.50 -8.77
N TYR A 11 8.54 -4.02 -7.73
CA TYR A 11 7.99 -3.96 -6.38
C TYR A 11 8.06 -2.56 -5.77
N VAL A 12 9.14 -1.83 -6.02
CA VAL A 12 9.28 -0.41 -5.67
C VAL A 12 8.21 0.42 -6.39
N ASP A 13 8.03 0.21 -7.69
CA ASP A 13 7.00 0.89 -8.49
C ASP A 13 5.59 0.64 -7.94
N LEU A 14 5.32 -0.59 -7.50
CA LEU A 14 4.04 -0.95 -6.88
C LEU A 14 3.79 -0.19 -5.58
N VAL A 15 4.84 -0.01 -4.76
CA VAL A 15 4.79 0.78 -3.52
C VAL A 15 4.61 2.26 -3.83
N ASP A 16 5.32 2.80 -4.82
CA ASP A 16 5.21 4.20 -5.24
C ASP A 16 3.81 4.50 -5.82
N GLN A 17 3.23 3.58 -6.59
CA GLN A 17 1.84 3.68 -7.04
C GLN A 17 0.87 3.73 -5.86
N ALA A 18 1.06 2.89 -4.84
CA ALA A 18 0.17 2.89 -3.68
C ALA A 18 0.25 4.19 -2.89
N ILE A 19 1.43 4.79 -2.75
CA ILE A 19 1.59 6.10 -2.12
C ILE A 19 0.81 7.17 -2.89
N PHE A 20 0.93 7.19 -4.22
CA PHE A 20 0.18 8.12 -5.08
C PHE A 20 -1.34 7.98 -4.90
N GLU A 21 -1.86 6.75 -4.93
CA GLU A 21 -3.31 6.49 -4.80
C GLU A 21 -3.85 6.88 -3.41
N ILE A 22 -3.05 6.68 -2.35
CA ILE A 22 -3.41 7.12 -0.99
C ILE A 22 -3.47 8.65 -0.92
N GLU A 23 -2.49 9.34 -1.50
CA GLU A 23 -2.47 10.81 -1.55
C GLU A 23 -3.68 11.36 -2.32
N ASP A 24 -3.98 10.79 -3.49
CA ASP A 24 -5.12 11.21 -4.33
C ASP A 24 -6.45 11.04 -3.60
N LEU A 25 -6.66 9.89 -2.97
CA LEU A 25 -7.88 9.64 -2.19
C LEU A 25 -7.99 10.56 -0.97
N ARG A 26 -6.89 10.85 -0.27
CA ARG A 26 -6.90 11.80 0.85
C ARG A 26 -7.27 13.21 0.38
N MET A 27 -6.66 13.68 -0.72
CA MET A 27 -6.99 14.99 -1.29
C MET A 27 -8.47 15.08 -1.71
N ALA A 28 -9.01 14.01 -2.30
CA ALA A 28 -10.42 13.94 -2.65
C ALA A 28 -11.33 13.98 -1.40
N ALA A 29 -10.99 13.25 -0.35
CA ALA A 29 -11.73 13.22 0.91
C ALA A 29 -11.69 14.57 1.65
N GLU A 30 -10.55 15.28 1.60
CA GLU A 30 -10.39 16.63 2.18
C GLU A 30 -11.18 17.70 1.41
N TYR A 31 -11.48 17.50 0.13
CA TYR A 31 -12.29 18.44 -0.65
C TYR A 31 -13.80 18.24 -0.41
N ASP A 32 -14.23 17.03 -0.01
CA ASP A 32 -15.63 16.65 0.29
C ASP A 32 -15.86 16.48 1.81
N MET A 33 -15.47 17.49 2.59
CA MET A 33 -15.35 17.46 4.07
C MET A 33 -16.63 17.07 4.83
N ASP A 34 -17.81 17.14 4.20
CA ASP A 34 -19.09 16.84 4.86
C ASP A 34 -19.36 15.33 5.05
N SER A 35 -18.56 14.44 4.43
CA SER A 35 -18.85 13.00 4.38
C SER A 35 -17.73 12.07 4.89
N MET A 36 -16.47 12.52 4.95
CA MET A 36 -15.29 11.64 5.10
C MET A 36 -14.35 11.91 6.29
N GLY A 37 -14.75 12.69 7.31
CA GLY A 37 -13.87 13.02 8.44
C GLY A 37 -13.31 11.85 9.27
N ALA A 38 -13.88 10.64 9.18
CA ALA A 38 -13.32 9.43 9.79
C ALA A 38 -12.42 8.62 8.83
N ALA A 39 -12.48 8.91 7.53
CA ALA A 39 -11.67 8.23 6.52
C ALA A 39 -10.24 8.79 6.44
N THR A 40 -10.06 10.07 6.79
CA THR A 40 -8.75 10.73 6.81
C THR A 40 -7.76 10.06 7.76
N ASP A 41 -8.21 9.65 8.96
CA ASP A 41 -7.32 9.07 9.98
C ASP A 41 -6.64 7.78 9.52
N PHE A 42 -7.40 6.88 8.87
CA PHE A 42 -6.81 5.63 8.38
C PHE A 42 -5.97 5.86 7.12
N LEU A 43 -6.31 6.84 6.28
CA LEU A 43 -5.53 7.20 5.09
C LEU A 43 -4.17 7.79 5.48
N GLU A 44 -4.12 8.66 6.49
CA GLU A 44 -2.86 9.15 7.06
C GLU A 44 -2.00 8.01 7.61
N GLN A 45 -2.62 7.05 8.28
CA GLN A 45 -1.94 5.88 8.79
C GLN A 45 -1.38 5.00 7.66
N LEU A 46 -2.16 4.78 6.59
CA LEU A 46 -1.73 4.04 5.40
C LEU A 46 -0.55 4.73 4.73
N GLU A 47 -0.63 6.04 4.49
CA GLU A 47 0.44 6.80 3.85
C GLU A 47 1.73 6.68 4.66
N ARG A 48 1.65 6.86 5.98
CA ARG A 48 2.83 6.79 6.84
C ARG A 48 3.50 5.42 6.81
N ASP A 49 2.72 4.35 6.86
CA ASP A 49 3.27 2.99 6.83
C ASP A 49 3.85 2.65 5.46
N MET A 50 3.23 3.13 4.37
CA MET A 50 3.73 2.95 3.01
C MET A 50 5.02 3.74 2.74
N ARG A 51 5.12 4.98 3.22
CA ARG A 51 6.35 5.77 3.12
C ARG A 51 7.50 5.14 3.89
N ARG A 52 7.25 4.64 5.11
CA ARG A 52 8.27 3.91 5.89
C ARG A 52 8.77 2.67 5.16
N LEU A 53 7.87 1.92 4.52
CA LEU A 53 8.25 0.80 3.67
C LEU A 53 9.14 1.29 2.52
N ARG A 54 8.73 2.34 1.81
CA ARG A 54 9.49 2.90 0.69
C ARG A 54 10.86 3.42 1.09
N ASP A 55 10.97 4.07 2.25
CA ASP A 55 12.20 4.58 2.83
C ASP A 55 13.17 3.42 3.12
N SER A 56 12.66 2.32 3.70
CA SER A 56 13.48 1.12 3.94
C SER A 56 13.97 0.47 2.64
N MET A 57 13.21 0.58 1.54
CA MET A 57 13.65 0.12 0.23
C MET A 57 14.73 1.04 -0.35
N ALA A 58 14.63 2.35 -0.12
CA ALA A 58 15.60 3.34 -0.61
C ALA A 58 16.94 3.27 0.15
N ASP A 59 16.90 3.03 1.46
CA ASP A 59 18.10 2.94 2.31
C ASP A 59 18.74 1.54 2.33
N GLY A 60 18.10 0.56 1.67
CA GLY A 60 18.58 -0.82 1.53
C GLY A 60 18.39 -1.69 2.78
N SER A 61 17.66 -1.22 3.79
CA SER A 61 17.33 -1.99 4.99
C SER A 61 16.11 -2.91 4.82
N TYR A 62 15.33 -2.71 3.75
CA TYR A 62 14.16 -3.53 3.45
C TYR A 62 14.55 -4.99 3.21
N MET A 63 13.82 -5.89 3.88
CA MET A 63 13.90 -7.32 3.69
C MET A 63 12.48 -7.89 3.55
N PHE A 64 12.33 -8.84 2.62
CA PHE A 64 11.12 -9.67 2.57
C PHE A 64 10.94 -10.42 3.90
N GLY A 65 9.69 -10.54 4.34
CA GLY A 65 9.34 -11.08 5.64
C GLY A 65 8.35 -12.23 5.53
N LYS A 66 7.89 -12.75 6.68
CA LYS A 66 6.82 -13.75 6.75
C LYS A 66 5.58 -13.25 7.49
N GLU A 67 5.67 -12.04 8.02
CA GLU A 67 4.60 -11.40 8.76
C GLU A 67 3.93 -10.37 7.86
N ASN A 68 2.67 -10.05 8.15
CA ASN A 68 1.97 -9.00 7.43
C ASN A 68 2.63 -7.64 7.72
N LEU A 69 2.70 -6.79 6.70
CA LEU A 69 3.10 -5.40 6.85
C LEU A 69 2.12 -4.66 7.79
N PRO A 70 2.58 -3.61 8.51
CA PRO A 70 1.76 -2.90 9.49
C PRO A 70 0.40 -2.40 8.96
N PHE A 71 0.37 -1.95 7.70
CA PHE A 71 -0.84 -1.45 7.05
C PHE A 71 -1.86 -2.54 6.69
N PHE A 72 -1.47 -3.82 6.68
CA PHE A 72 -2.30 -4.91 6.16
C PHE A 72 -3.65 -5.00 6.84
N LYS A 73 -3.68 -4.86 8.18
CA LYS A 73 -4.94 -4.89 8.94
C LYS A 73 -5.90 -3.79 8.48
N ILE A 74 -5.39 -2.61 8.10
CA ILE A 74 -6.25 -1.52 7.61
C ILE A 74 -6.83 -1.93 6.26
N ALA A 75 -5.99 -2.36 5.32
CA ALA A 75 -6.44 -2.78 3.99
C ALA A 75 -7.44 -3.94 4.03
N GLU A 76 -7.26 -4.90 4.94
CA GLU A 76 -8.13 -6.07 5.08
C GLU A 76 -9.57 -5.69 5.51
N HIS A 77 -9.72 -4.68 6.38
CA HIS A 77 -11.01 -4.28 6.95
C HIS A 77 -11.82 -3.33 6.06
N GLN A 78 -11.21 -2.70 5.05
CA GLN A 78 -11.91 -1.76 4.17
C GLN A 78 -12.55 -2.46 2.96
N ASP A 79 -13.70 -1.92 2.54
CA ASP A 79 -14.39 -2.28 1.29
C ASP A 79 -13.80 -1.48 0.11
N GLU A 80 -13.81 -2.02 -1.11
CA GLU A 80 -13.30 -1.34 -2.31
C GLU A 80 -14.04 -0.02 -2.62
N ARG A 81 -15.27 0.17 -2.14
CA ARG A 81 -15.99 1.45 -2.23
C ARG A 81 -15.37 2.55 -1.39
N ILE A 82 -14.69 2.18 -0.30
CA ILE A 82 -13.99 3.10 0.61
C ILE A 82 -12.50 3.19 0.24
N LEU A 83 -11.92 2.08 -0.21
CA LEU A 83 -10.51 1.96 -0.58
C LEU A 83 -10.38 1.37 -2.00
N PRO A 84 -10.54 2.16 -3.07
CA PRO A 84 -10.61 1.68 -4.45
C PRO A 84 -9.36 0.93 -4.92
N PHE A 85 -8.20 1.26 -4.37
CA PHE A 85 -6.91 0.63 -4.66
C PHE A 85 -6.54 -0.48 -3.66
N ARG A 86 -7.49 -1.00 -2.87
CA ARG A 86 -7.24 -2.05 -1.86
C ARG A 86 -6.42 -3.23 -2.39
N GLN A 87 -6.68 -3.66 -3.61
CA GLN A 87 -5.98 -4.79 -4.22
C GLN A 87 -4.48 -4.55 -4.41
N LEU A 88 -4.08 -3.29 -4.57
CA LEU A 88 -2.67 -2.89 -4.64
C LEU A 88 -1.97 -3.16 -3.31
N LEU A 89 -2.58 -2.75 -2.19
CA LEU A 89 -2.04 -2.98 -0.85
C LEU A 89 -1.94 -4.47 -0.52
N LEU A 90 -2.97 -5.26 -0.87
CA LEU A 90 -2.93 -6.70 -0.67
C LEU A 90 -1.83 -7.35 -1.50
N LYS A 91 -1.62 -6.90 -2.75
CA LYS A 91 -0.53 -7.39 -3.58
C LYS A 91 0.84 -7.06 -2.99
N ILE A 92 1.02 -5.85 -2.46
CA ILE A 92 2.27 -5.44 -1.83
C ILE A 92 2.58 -6.33 -0.63
N ASN A 93 1.58 -6.63 0.20
CA ASN A 93 1.74 -7.51 1.35
C ASN A 93 1.97 -8.98 0.94
N GLU A 94 1.27 -9.47 -0.08
CA GLU A 94 1.48 -10.80 -0.63
C GLU A 94 2.90 -10.97 -1.16
N THR A 95 3.43 -9.97 -1.88
CA THR A 95 4.81 -9.96 -2.38
C THR A 95 5.82 -9.82 -1.25
N HIS A 96 5.50 -9.06 -0.18
CA HIS A 96 6.34 -9.02 1.02
C HIS A 96 6.53 -10.42 1.63
N ILE A 97 5.45 -11.20 1.71
CA ILE A 97 5.43 -12.52 2.36
C ILE A 97 6.04 -13.61 1.47
N ASN A 98 5.67 -13.61 0.19
CA ASN A 98 6.01 -14.68 -0.74
C ASN A 98 7.25 -14.37 -1.59
N GLY A 99 7.85 -13.18 -1.43
CA GLY A 99 8.92 -12.69 -2.28
C GLY A 99 8.46 -12.33 -3.69
N LEU A 100 9.44 -12.08 -4.55
CA LEU A 100 9.25 -11.79 -5.97
C LEU A 100 8.84 -13.04 -6.76
N ASP A 101 8.14 -12.82 -7.86
CA ASP A 101 7.66 -13.86 -8.77
C ASP A 101 8.57 -13.99 -9.99
N ALA A 102 9.87 -14.16 -9.74
CA ALA A 102 10.91 -14.09 -10.77
C ALA A 102 10.76 -15.17 -11.87
N GLU A 103 10.10 -16.29 -11.56
CA GLU A 103 9.98 -17.44 -12.48
C GLU A 103 8.60 -17.55 -13.17
N GLY A 104 7.55 -16.91 -12.62
CA GLY A 104 6.19 -16.96 -13.16
C GLY A 104 5.47 -18.31 -12.98
#